data_AF-A0A351IS67-F1
#
_entry.id   AF-A0A351IS67-F1
#
_cell.length_a   1.000
_cell.length_b   1.000
_cell.length_c   1.000
_cell.angle_alpha   90.00
_cell.angle_beta   90.00
_cell.angle_gamma   90.00
#
_symmetry.space_group_name_H-M   'P 1'
#
loop_
_entity.id
_entity.type
_entity.pdbx_description
1 polymer ?
#
loop_
_entity_poly.entity_id
_entity_poly.type
_entity_poly.pdbx_seq_one_letter_code
_entity_poly.pdbx_strand_id
1 'polypeptide(L)'
;MVHSSRPFRDMEKHQFCTPLQGKLVRPWMKYCMCVQCTNHSFHKEFAMISIDQQLKTVAPKLRLGIVVADGIVVQKRDDVLWSDLKRQGRTLAKQYPTREALRQAPEISALDRAYRSLGVDPRRYPGSAEALGLRMLSDDQGKVKGLYQINTAVDANNLVSLQTLCSVGVYDLKNLHEPLVFRVGQVGEGYTGIGKEKVSIANLPVFADANGPYGSPTADSNRAMITLETKRMMLVIISFAGDALLDLKVSDTSDMLQEYLNVSHNHVSTQIVE
;
A
#
# COMPACT_ATOMS: atom_id res chain seq x y z
N MET A 1 5.73 15.17 -68.84
CA MET A 1 4.33 14.70 -68.91
C MET A 1 4.27 13.33 -68.25
N VAL A 2 3.72 13.26 -67.03
CA VAL A 2 2.40 12.66 -66.69
C VAL A 2 2.46 11.12 -66.45
N HIS A 3 2.41 10.79 -65.15
CA HIS A 3 1.67 9.73 -64.44
C HIS A 3 2.02 8.24 -64.64
N SER A 4 2.44 7.58 -63.54
CA SER A 4 1.70 6.56 -62.73
C SER A 4 1.91 5.13 -63.25
N SER A 5 2.28 4.11 -62.46
CA SER A 5 1.43 3.39 -61.48
C SER A 5 2.24 2.29 -60.74
N ARG A 6 1.77 1.85 -59.54
CA ARG A 6 2.33 0.75 -58.69
C ARG A 6 2.26 -0.64 -59.35
N PRO A 7 3.02 -1.66 -58.84
CA PRO A 7 2.47 -2.70 -57.93
C PRO A 7 3.46 -3.15 -56.81
N PHE A 8 3.04 -3.42 -55.56
CA PHE A 8 2.64 -4.70 -54.91
C PHE A 8 3.72 -5.80 -54.74
N ARG A 9 4.09 -6.09 -53.45
CA ARG A 9 4.59 -7.35 -52.83
C ARG A 9 5.93 -7.96 -53.35
N ASP A 10 6.83 -8.60 -52.58
CA ASP A 10 6.76 -9.44 -51.38
C ASP A 10 8.17 -9.69 -50.77
N MET A 11 8.21 -10.40 -49.62
CA MET A 11 9.31 -11.19 -49.01
C MET A 11 10.34 -10.47 -48.11
N GLU A 12 10.19 -10.55 -46.78
CA GLU A 12 10.59 -11.66 -45.88
C GLU A 12 12.04 -11.52 -45.36
N LYS A 13 12.16 -11.14 -44.09
CA LYS A 13 13.25 -11.58 -43.21
C LYS A 13 12.66 -12.06 -41.89
N HIS A 14 12.06 -13.25 -41.93
CA HIS A 14 11.90 -14.07 -40.75
C HIS A 14 13.29 -14.59 -40.35
N GLN A 15 13.80 -14.18 -39.19
CA GLN A 15 14.92 -14.85 -38.55
C GLN A 15 14.37 -15.69 -37.39
N PHE A 16 14.49 -17.00 -37.58
CA PHE A 16 14.00 -18.07 -36.73
C PHE A 16 14.70 -18.04 -35.37
N CYS A 17 13.92 -18.04 -34.28
CA CYS A 17 14.38 -18.44 -32.95
C CYS A 17 14.07 -19.94 -32.76
N THR A 18 15.11 -20.77 -32.70
CA THR A 18 14.98 -22.20 -32.37
C THR A 18 14.73 -22.40 -30.86
N PRO A 19 13.84 -23.30 -30.43
CA PRO A 19 13.64 -23.60 -29.03
C PRO A 19 14.63 -24.67 -28.53
N LEU A 20 15.31 -24.42 -27.41
CA LEU A 20 15.99 -25.45 -26.64
C LEU A 20 14.94 -26.39 -26.02
N GLN A 21 14.93 -27.64 -26.45
CA GLN A 21 14.15 -28.71 -25.83
C GLN A 21 14.85 -29.23 -24.57
N GLY A 22 14.15 -29.32 -23.44
CA GLY A 22 14.53 -30.23 -22.34
C GLY A 22 14.28 -29.75 -20.91
N LYS A 23 13.17 -30.25 -20.34
CA LYS A 23 12.80 -30.38 -18.91
C LYS A 23 12.19 -29.15 -18.20
N LEU A 24 11.06 -29.44 -17.52
CA LEU A 24 10.07 -28.57 -16.90
C LEU A 24 10.65 -27.36 -16.14
N VAL A 25 10.39 -26.16 -16.67
CA VAL A 25 10.47 -24.89 -15.92
C VAL A 25 9.25 -24.04 -16.33
N ARG A 26 8.65 -23.33 -15.37
CA ARG A 26 7.36 -22.60 -15.51
C ARG A 26 7.41 -21.53 -16.63
N PRO A 27 6.28 -21.19 -17.30
CA PRO A 27 6.28 -20.68 -18.68
C PRO A 27 6.75 -19.24 -18.94
N TRP A 28 7.18 -18.46 -17.95
CA TRP A 28 7.38 -17.00 -18.14
C TRP A 28 8.81 -16.48 -17.86
N MET A 29 9.78 -17.36 -17.64
CA MET A 29 11.20 -16.99 -17.61
C MET A 29 11.83 -17.09 -19.00
N LYS A 30 11.69 -16.04 -19.82
CA LYS A 30 12.58 -15.79 -20.97
C LYS A 30 12.94 -14.31 -20.99
N TYR A 31 14.05 -13.95 -20.35
CA TYR A 31 14.66 -12.65 -20.53
C TYR A 31 15.21 -12.54 -21.95
N CYS A 32 14.70 -11.57 -22.71
CA CYS A 32 15.34 -11.10 -23.93
C CYS A 32 16.07 -9.79 -23.58
N MET A 33 17.40 -9.86 -23.39
CA MET A 33 18.22 -8.66 -23.29
C MET A 33 18.37 -8.06 -24.69
N CYS A 34 17.54 -7.07 -25.02
CA CYS A 34 17.80 -6.16 -26.13
C CYS A 34 18.59 -4.95 -25.60
N VAL A 35 19.81 -4.75 -26.12
CA VAL A 35 20.82 -3.78 -25.63
C VAL A 35 20.54 -2.33 -26.10
N GLN A 36 19.35 -2.01 -26.61
CA GLN A 36 19.09 -0.69 -27.24
C GLN A 36 17.97 0.16 -26.62
N CYS A 37 17.48 -0.16 -25.42
CA CYS A 37 16.53 0.69 -24.68
C CYS A 37 17.12 1.34 -23.42
N THR A 38 18.43 1.57 -23.36
CA THR A 38 19.08 2.22 -22.21
C THR A 38 19.15 3.73 -22.43
N ASN A 39 18.08 4.46 -22.10
CA ASN A 39 18.16 5.89 -21.78
C ASN A 39 16.95 6.41 -20.98
N HIS A 40 16.59 5.69 -19.92
CA HIS A 40 15.93 6.28 -18.76
C HIS A 40 16.66 5.78 -17.52
N SER A 41 17.63 6.58 -17.07
CA SER A 41 18.24 6.40 -15.77
C SER A 41 17.16 6.70 -14.72
N PHE A 42 16.48 5.66 -14.24
CA PHE A 42 15.58 5.78 -13.11
C PHE A 42 16.43 6.07 -11.87
N HIS A 43 16.53 7.33 -11.48
CA HIS A 43 17.07 7.69 -10.18
C HIS A 43 16.07 7.18 -9.13
N LYS A 44 16.49 6.23 -8.28
CA LYS A 44 15.76 5.83 -7.07
C LYS A 44 15.74 7.02 -6.11
N GLU A 45 14.86 7.98 -6.38
CA GLU A 45 14.58 9.07 -5.45
C GLU A 45 13.68 8.50 -4.36
N PHE A 46 14.27 8.22 -3.20
CA PHE A 46 13.54 7.75 -2.04
C PHE A 46 12.77 8.92 -1.44
N ALA A 47 11.46 8.76 -1.21
CA ALA A 47 10.73 9.70 -0.36
C ALA A 47 11.23 9.50 1.07
N MET A 48 12.03 10.45 1.58
CA MET A 48 12.59 10.33 2.92
C MET A 48 11.52 10.70 3.95
N ILE A 49 11.03 9.70 4.67
CA ILE A 49 10.16 9.87 5.83
C ILE A 49 10.93 9.69 7.13
N SER A 50 10.68 10.56 8.11
CA SER A 50 11.23 10.45 9.47
C SER A 50 10.13 10.21 10.50
N ILE A 51 10.50 9.68 11.67
CA ILE A 51 9.59 9.52 12.82
C ILE A 51 9.99 10.54 13.88
N ASP A 52 9.04 11.35 14.32
CA ASP A 52 9.25 12.34 15.36
C ASP A 52 9.56 11.70 16.72
N GLN A 53 10.45 12.33 17.48
CA GLN A 53 10.94 11.82 18.77
C GLN A 53 9.81 11.63 19.79
N GLN A 54 8.75 12.45 19.75
CA GLN A 54 7.61 12.30 20.66
C GLN A 54 6.91 10.95 20.45
N LEU A 55 6.77 10.49 19.21
CA LEU A 55 6.21 9.17 18.92
C LEU A 55 7.11 8.05 19.41
N LYS A 56 8.43 8.19 19.27
CA LYS A 56 9.41 7.22 19.79
C LYS A 56 9.38 7.14 21.31
N THR A 57 9.13 8.24 22.01
CA THR A 57 9.00 8.22 23.47
C THR A 57 7.78 7.43 23.93
N VAL A 58 6.63 7.56 23.26
CA VAL A 58 5.40 6.82 23.64
C VAL A 58 5.35 5.39 23.08
N ALA A 59 6.03 5.14 21.96
CA ALA A 59 6.11 3.85 21.31
C ALA A 59 7.56 3.57 20.83
N PRO A 60 8.46 3.15 21.74
CA PRO A 60 9.88 2.94 21.40
C PRO A 60 10.13 1.88 20.32
N LYS A 61 9.17 0.97 20.14
CA LYS A 61 9.22 -0.11 19.15
C LYS A 61 8.59 0.27 17.80
N LEU A 62 8.09 1.50 17.65
CA LEU A 62 7.47 1.95 16.42
C LEU A 62 8.47 1.82 15.26
N ARG A 63 8.09 1.13 14.19
CA ARG A 63 8.84 1.05 12.92
C ARG A 63 7.87 1.31 11.77
N LEU A 64 8.37 1.91 10.70
CA LEU A 64 7.62 2.05 9.45
C LEU A 64 8.25 1.18 8.38
N GLY A 65 7.43 0.36 7.72
CA GLY A 65 7.81 -0.35 6.51
C GLY A 65 7.29 0.41 5.28
N ILE A 66 8.19 0.88 4.43
CA ILE A 66 7.87 1.73 3.29
C ILE A 66 8.06 0.95 2.00
N VAL A 67 7.08 1.04 1.11
CA VAL A 67 7.20 0.60 -0.30
C VAL A 67 6.81 1.78 -1.20
N VAL A 68 7.75 2.26 -2.01
CA VAL A 68 7.50 3.25 -3.05
C VAL A 68 7.48 2.54 -4.39
N ALA A 69 6.44 2.77 -5.18
CA ALA A 69 6.28 2.20 -6.51
C ALA A 69 5.99 3.32 -7.53
N ASP A 70 6.70 3.31 -8.66
CA ASP A 70 6.57 4.26 -9.75
C ASP A 70 6.17 3.58 -11.06
N GLY A 71 5.46 4.27 -11.94
CA GLY A 71 4.89 3.72 -13.16
C GLY A 71 3.76 2.73 -12.90
N ILE A 72 3.04 2.84 -11.77
CA ILE A 72 1.94 1.94 -11.44
C ILE A 72 0.73 2.15 -12.37
N VAL A 73 -0.07 1.10 -12.52
CA VAL A 73 -1.37 1.15 -13.19
C VAL A 73 -2.47 0.83 -12.18
N VAL A 74 -3.18 1.88 -11.73
CA VAL A 74 -4.34 1.72 -10.85
C VAL A 74 -5.58 1.42 -11.69
N GLN A 75 -6.22 0.29 -11.41
CA GLN A 75 -7.45 -0.12 -12.08
C GLN A 75 -8.63 -0.03 -11.11
N LYS A 76 -9.85 0.12 -11.63
CA LYS A 76 -11.07 0.18 -10.81
C LYS A 76 -11.32 -1.10 -10.01
N ARG A 77 -10.84 -2.24 -10.52
CA ARG A 77 -11.12 -3.57 -9.98
C ARG A 77 -10.10 -4.57 -10.50
N ASP A 78 -9.75 -5.52 -9.64
CA ASP A 78 -9.09 -6.76 -9.99
C ASP A 78 -9.77 -7.91 -9.22
N ASP A 79 -10.20 -8.95 -9.92
CA ASP A 79 -10.97 -10.05 -9.34
C ASP A 79 -10.12 -11.03 -8.53
N VAL A 80 -8.85 -11.19 -8.91
CA VAL A 80 -7.90 -12.06 -8.22
C VAL A 80 -7.55 -11.44 -6.88
N LEU A 81 -7.15 -10.17 -6.88
CA LEU A 81 -6.91 -9.38 -5.66
C LEU A 81 -8.13 -9.37 -4.75
N TRP A 82 -9.33 -9.20 -5.30
CA TRP A 82 -10.55 -9.21 -4.52
C TRP A 82 -10.83 -10.58 -3.88
N SER A 83 -10.59 -11.66 -4.62
CA SER A 83 -10.71 -13.03 -4.10
C SER A 83 -9.71 -13.28 -2.98
N ASP A 84 -8.49 -12.80 -3.13
CA ASP A 84 -7.39 -12.89 -2.17
C ASP A 84 -7.70 -12.14 -0.88
N LEU A 85 -8.18 -10.91 -0.99
CA LEU A 85 -8.66 -10.12 0.14
C LEU A 85 -9.76 -10.84 0.90
N LYS A 86 -10.80 -11.34 0.22
CA LYS A 86 -11.88 -12.10 0.87
C LYS A 86 -11.38 -13.39 1.52
N ARG A 87 -10.44 -14.09 0.89
CA ARG A 87 -9.84 -15.30 1.46
C ARG A 87 -9.08 -14.98 2.74
N GLN A 88 -8.26 -13.93 2.74
CA GLN A 88 -7.54 -13.48 3.91
C GLN A 88 -8.50 -13.02 5.01
N GLY A 89 -9.57 -12.30 4.66
CA GLY A 89 -10.63 -11.90 5.60
C GLY A 89 -11.26 -13.10 6.32
N ARG A 90 -11.57 -14.18 5.59
CA ARG A 90 -12.07 -15.44 6.19
C ARG A 90 -11.03 -16.11 7.09
N THR A 91 -9.76 -16.12 6.71
CA THR A 91 -8.69 -16.64 7.55
C THR A 91 -8.59 -15.87 8.87
N LEU A 92 -8.61 -14.54 8.79
CA LEU A 92 -8.60 -13.66 9.96
C LEU A 92 -9.82 -13.90 10.86
N ALA A 93 -11.03 -14.01 10.28
CA ALA A 93 -12.25 -14.27 11.05
C ALA A 93 -12.21 -15.61 11.80
N LYS A 94 -11.61 -16.65 11.20
CA LYS A 94 -11.40 -17.93 11.88
C LYS A 94 -10.38 -17.82 13.03
N GLN A 95 -9.31 -17.05 12.83
CA GLN A 95 -8.26 -16.86 13.84
C GLN A 95 -8.71 -15.98 15.00
N TYR A 96 -9.53 -14.96 14.71
CA TYR A 96 -10.02 -13.97 15.67
C TYR A 96 -11.56 -13.90 15.63
N PRO A 97 -12.28 -14.92 16.13
CA PRO A 97 -13.73 -15.06 15.92
C PRO A 97 -14.58 -13.99 16.62
N THR A 98 -14.00 -13.19 17.51
CA THR A 98 -14.69 -12.14 18.24
C THR A 98 -13.95 -10.81 18.14
N ARG A 99 -14.68 -9.72 18.38
CA ARG A 99 -14.13 -8.36 18.42
C ARG A 99 -13.03 -8.25 19.47
N GLU A 100 -13.25 -8.87 20.62
CA GLU A 100 -12.33 -8.92 21.75
C GLU A 100 -11.06 -9.67 21.36
N ALA A 101 -11.16 -10.82 20.70
CA ALA A 101 -10.01 -11.59 20.23
C ALA A 101 -9.17 -10.77 19.23
N LEU A 102 -9.80 -10.14 18.25
CA LEU A 102 -9.11 -9.30 17.26
C LEU A 102 -8.33 -8.16 17.93
N ARG A 103 -8.93 -7.51 18.93
CA ARG A 103 -8.31 -6.40 19.68
C ARG A 103 -7.11 -6.83 20.54
N GLN A 104 -7.00 -8.12 20.87
CA GLN A 104 -5.83 -8.67 21.56
C GLN A 104 -4.70 -9.04 20.60
N ALA A 105 -4.88 -8.96 19.28
CA ALA A 105 -3.79 -9.14 18.34
C ALA A 105 -2.64 -8.17 18.67
N PRO A 106 -1.37 -8.63 18.69
CA PRO A 106 -0.24 -7.81 19.13
C PRO A 106 -0.12 -6.45 18.44
N GLU A 107 -0.31 -6.41 17.11
CA GLU A 107 -0.21 -5.18 16.32
C GLU A 107 -1.34 -4.18 16.65
N ILE A 108 -2.59 -4.66 16.73
CA ILE A 108 -3.75 -3.82 17.09
C ILE A 108 -3.61 -3.30 18.52
N SER A 109 -3.27 -4.20 19.46
CA SER A 109 -3.09 -3.84 20.87
C SER A 109 -1.93 -2.86 21.08
N ALA A 110 -0.87 -2.93 20.26
CA ALA A 110 0.24 -1.98 20.30
C ALA A 110 -0.17 -0.56 19.88
N LEU A 111 -0.95 -0.44 18.79
CA LEU A 111 -1.52 0.85 18.37
C LEU A 111 -2.45 1.41 19.46
N ASP A 112 -3.33 0.57 20.01
CA ASP A 112 -4.22 0.93 21.12
C ASP A 112 -3.46 1.50 22.33
N ARG A 113 -2.32 0.89 22.69
CA ARG A 113 -1.47 1.38 23.78
C ARG A 113 -0.84 2.72 23.44
N ALA A 114 -0.32 2.90 22.23
CA ALA A 114 0.24 4.18 21.78
C ALA A 114 -0.80 5.30 21.83
N TYR A 115 -2.04 5.02 21.39
CA TYR A 115 -3.15 5.98 21.44
C TYR A 115 -3.49 6.38 22.88
N ARG A 116 -3.60 5.40 23.79
CA ARG A 116 -3.86 5.68 25.21
C ARG A 116 -2.74 6.53 25.84
N SER A 117 -1.48 6.26 25.52
CA SER A 117 -0.33 7.06 25.99
C SER A 117 -0.35 8.50 25.47
N LEU A 118 -1.00 8.74 24.33
CA LEU A 118 -1.23 10.07 23.77
C LEU A 118 -2.55 10.69 24.25
N GLY A 119 -3.29 10.04 25.16
CA GLY A 119 -4.57 10.53 25.67
C GLY A 119 -5.75 10.36 24.69
N VAL A 120 -5.61 9.51 23.69
CA VAL A 120 -6.66 9.19 22.72
C VAL A 120 -7.35 7.88 23.10
N ASP A 121 -8.69 7.87 23.06
CA ASP A 121 -9.47 6.63 23.16
C ASP A 121 -9.44 5.88 21.81
N PRO A 122 -8.74 4.73 21.72
CA PRO A 122 -8.66 3.97 20.47
C PRO A 122 -10.01 3.42 20.01
N ARG A 123 -11.02 3.35 20.88
CA ARG A 123 -12.36 2.89 20.49
C ARG A 123 -13.12 3.91 19.66
N ARG A 124 -12.79 5.19 19.81
CA ARG A 124 -13.33 6.27 18.96
C ARG A 124 -12.59 6.37 17.63
N TYR A 125 -11.33 5.97 17.60
CA TYR A 125 -10.42 6.09 16.45
C TYR A 125 -9.69 4.77 16.16
N PRO A 126 -10.40 3.68 15.84
CA PRO A 126 -9.73 2.41 15.59
C PRO A 126 -8.76 2.54 14.40
N GLY A 127 -7.63 1.86 14.46
CA GLY A 127 -6.71 1.76 13.32
C GLY A 127 -7.35 1.05 12.12
N SER A 128 -6.78 1.24 10.92
CA SER A 128 -7.35 0.70 9.69
C SER A 128 -7.44 -0.83 9.70
N ALA A 129 -6.46 -1.53 10.29
CA ALA A 129 -6.52 -2.99 10.48
C ALA A 129 -7.67 -3.45 11.39
N GLU A 130 -7.87 -2.81 12.55
CA GLU A 130 -9.00 -3.14 13.43
C GLU A 130 -10.32 -2.85 12.72
N ALA A 131 -10.45 -1.66 12.12
CA ALA A 131 -11.67 -1.26 11.42
C ALA A 131 -12.02 -2.23 10.28
N LEU A 132 -11.03 -2.68 9.51
CA LEU A 132 -11.21 -3.63 8.41
C LEU A 132 -11.50 -5.05 8.94
N GLY A 133 -10.76 -5.53 9.94
CA GLY A 133 -11.00 -6.83 10.56
C GLY A 133 -12.39 -6.93 11.19
N LEU A 134 -12.87 -5.88 11.87
CA LEU A 134 -14.22 -5.83 12.42
C LEU A 134 -15.32 -5.93 11.34
N ARG A 135 -15.06 -5.39 10.14
CA ARG A 135 -15.97 -5.56 8.99
C ARG A 135 -15.98 -7.01 8.52
N MET A 136 -14.83 -7.69 8.52
CA MET A 136 -14.74 -9.12 8.18
C MET A 136 -15.46 -10.02 9.17
N LEU A 137 -15.44 -9.70 10.46
CA LEU A 137 -16.24 -10.43 11.46
C LEU A 137 -17.75 -10.23 11.30
N SER A 138 -18.16 -9.09 10.76
CA SER A 138 -19.58 -8.77 10.54
C SER A 138 -20.12 -9.44 9.26
N ASP A 139 -19.25 -9.68 8.28
CA ASP A 139 -19.57 -10.31 6.99
C ASP A 139 -19.93 -11.80 7.13
N ASP A 140 -19.37 -12.50 8.14
CA ASP A 140 -19.57 -13.95 8.38
C ASP A 140 -20.84 -14.28 9.19
N GLN A 141 -21.57 -13.27 9.70
CA GLN A 141 -22.79 -13.44 10.53
C GLN A 141 -24.09 -13.02 9.81
N GLY A 142 -24.11 -13.05 8.48
CA GLY A 142 -25.32 -12.82 7.69
C GLY A 142 -25.84 -11.37 7.66
N LYS A 143 -25.05 -10.40 8.14
CA LYS A 143 -25.35 -8.96 8.05
C LYS A 143 -24.33 -8.29 7.14
N VAL A 144 -24.62 -8.30 5.84
CA VAL A 144 -23.79 -7.66 4.80
C VAL A 144 -23.72 -6.16 5.04
N LYS A 145 -22.64 -5.71 5.68
CA LYS A 145 -22.07 -4.38 5.51
C LYS A 145 -20.58 -4.51 5.80
N GLY A 146 -19.70 -4.32 4.80
CA GLY A 146 -18.37 -3.92 5.23
C GLY A 146 -17.26 -3.80 4.23
N LEU A 147 -17.24 -4.57 3.13
CA LEU A 147 -16.12 -4.48 2.20
C LEU A 147 -16.61 -4.07 0.82
N TYR A 148 -16.17 -2.88 0.42
CA TYR A 148 -16.36 -2.34 -0.90
C TYR A 148 -15.04 -2.45 -1.64
N GLN A 149 -15.13 -2.84 -2.90
CA GLN A 149 -14.00 -2.77 -3.81
C GLN A 149 -13.82 -1.32 -4.24
N ILE A 150 -12.60 -0.79 -4.13
CA ILE A 150 -12.34 0.65 -4.39
C ILE A 150 -11.52 0.81 -5.68
N ASN A 151 -10.27 0.35 -5.65
CA ASN A 151 -9.34 0.28 -6.76
C ASN A 151 -8.19 -0.64 -6.37
N THR A 152 -7.38 -1.08 -7.34
CA THR A 152 -6.34 -2.09 -7.10
C THR A 152 -5.30 -1.69 -6.05
N ALA A 153 -4.92 -0.41 -5.97
CA ALA A 153 -3.94 0.04 -4.98
C ALA A 153 -4.52 0.09 -3.55
N VAL A 154 -5.75 0.56 -3.40
CA VAL A 154 -6.45 0.60 -2.10
C VAL A 154 -6.82 -0.81 -1.64
N ASP A 155 -7.24 -1.69 -2.55
CA ASP A 155 -7.55 -3.08 -2.23
C ASP A 155 -6.28 -3.86 -1.85
N ALA A 156 -5.15 -3.62 -2.51
CA ALA A 156 -3.85 -4.17 -2.14
C ALA A 156 -3.41 -3.68 -0.76
N ASN A 157 -3.54 -2.39 -0.47
CA ASN A 157 -3.33 -1.83 0.87
C ASN A 157 -4.17 -2.54 1.94
N ASN A 158 -5.45 -2.76 1.65
CA ASN A 158 -6.36 -3.46 2.57
C ASN A 158 -5.96 -4.93 2.77
N LEU A 159 -5.52 -5.63 1.72
CA LEU A 159 -4.99 -6.99 1.82
C LEU A 159 -3.76 -7.04 2.74
N VAL A 160 -2.79 -6.14 2.57
CA VAL A 160 -1.60 -6.04 3.44
C VAL A 160 -2.01 -5.76 4.88
N SER A 161 -2.98 -4.88 5.11
CA SER A 161 -3.49 -4.60 6.46
C SER A 161 -4.11 -5.83 7.12
N LEU A 162 -4.85 -6.67 6.37
CA LEU A 162 -5.40 -7.93 6.88
C LEU A 162 -4.33 -9.01 7.11
N GLN A 163 -3.28 -9.05 6.30
CA GLN A 163 -2.17 -10.01 6.45
C GLN A 163 -1.30 -9.66 7.65
N THR A 164 -1.04 -8.38 7.86
CA THR A 164 -0.08 -7.90 8.86
C THR A 164 -0.72 -7.56 10.20
N LEU A 165 -2.04 -7.27 10.23
CA LEU A 165 -2.77 -6.65 11.34
C LEU A 165 -2.25 -5.26 11.73
N CYS A 166 -1.38 -4.67 10.92
CA CYS A 166 -0.90 -3.31 11.06
C CYS A 166 -1.85 -2.34 10.35
N SER A 167 -1.93 -1.11 10.85
CA SER A 167 -2.52 -0.04 10.03
C SER A 167 -1.59 0.21 8.84
N VAL A 168 -2.19 0.30 7.65
CA VAL A 168 -1.46 0.56 6.41
C VAL A 168 -2.09 1.77 5.74
N GLY A 169 -1.25 2.72 5.33
CA GLY A 169 -1.64 3.88 4.53
C GLY A 169 -1.06 3.79 3.12
N VAL A 170 -1.79 4.31 2.13
CA VAL A 170 -1.34 4.38 0.74
C VAL A 170 -1.61 5.77 0.18
N TYR A 171 -0.57 6.40 -0.38
CA TYR A 171 -0.58 7.82 -0.72
C TYR A 171 -0.09 8.08 -2.14
N ASP A 172 -0.76 8.99 -2.85
CA ASP A 172 -0.29 9.52 -4.13
C ASP A 172 0.84 10.53 -3.88
N LEU A 173 2.06 10.16 -4.29
CA LEU A 173 3.25 10.99 -4.05
C LEU A 173 3.23 12.30 -4.84
N LYS A 174 2.41 12.42 -5.89
CA LYS A 174 2.25 13.67 -6.65
C LYS A 174 1.76 14.84 -5.78
N ASN A 175 1.00 14.54 -4.73
CA ASN A 175 0.34 15.56 -3.90
C ASN A 175 1.08 15.84 -2.57
N LEU A 176 2.23 15.21 -2.35
CA LEU A 176 3.04 15.34 -1.14
C LEU A 176 4.31 16.16 -1.38
N HIS A 177 4.74 16.87 -0.34
CA HIS A 177 5.86 17.81 -0.41
C HIS A 177 6.81 17.60 0.76
N GLU A 178 8.07 17.26 0.48
CA GLU A 178 9.07 17.02 1.51
C GLU A 178 9.29 18.24 2.43
N PRO A 179 9.68 18.02 3.70
CA PRO A 179 9.96 16.73 4.33
C PRO A 179 8.70 15.96 4.74
N LEU A 180 8.74 14.63 4.62
CA LEU A 180 7.68 13.75 5.15
C LEU A 180 8.02 13.34 6.58
N VAL A 181 7.08 13.52 7.51
CA VAL A 181 7.29 13.25 8.93
C VAL A 181 6.08 12.53 9.52
N PHE A 182 6.32 11.47 10.27
CA PHE A 182 5.33 10.82 11.12
C PHE A 182 5.45 11.39 12.53
N ARG A 183 4.47 12.18 12.98
CA ARG A 183 4.49 12.95 14.23
C ARG A 183 3.17 12.90 14.98
N VAL A 184 3.11 13.51 16.16
CA VAL A 184 1.84 13.72 16.87
C VAL A 184 1.10 14.93 16.27
N GLY A 185 -0.20 14.76 16.03
CA GLY A 185 -1.09 15.81 15.54
C GLY A 185 -1.34 16.86 16.61
N GLN A 186 -1.31 18.13 16.20
CA GLN A 186 -1.44 19.28 17.10
C GLN A 186 -2.92 19.60 17.37
N VAL A 187 -3.18 20.28 18.48
CA VAL A 187 -4.52 20.79 18.79
C VAL A 187 -4.96 21.77 17.70
N GLY A 188 -6.18 21.57 17.19
CA GLY A 188 -6.74 22.40 16.12
C GLY A 188 -6.39 21.93 14.70
N GLU A 189 -5.44 21.01 14.53
CA GLU A 189 -5.17 20.40 13.23
C GLU A 189 -6.27 19.43 12.80
N GLY A 190 -6.45 19.33 11.48
CA GLY A 190 -7.33 18.38 10.84
C GLY A 190 -7.25 18.48 9.33
N TYR A 191 -7.94 17.58 8.65
CA TYR A 191 -8.08 17.58 7.20
C TYR A 191 -9.46 17.06 6.79
N THR A 192 -9.86 17.37 5.57
CA THR A 192 -10.99 16.68 4.92
C THR A 192 -10.56 15.24 4.65
N GLY A 193 -11.26 14.30 5.27
CA GLY A 193 -10.94 12.88 5.18
C GLY A 193 -11.67 12.22 4.01
N ILE A 194 -11.19 11.05 3.61
CA ILE A 194 -11.88 10.22 2.63
C ILE A 194 -13.24 9.81 3.19
N GLY A 195 -14.31 10.31 2.56
CA GLY A 195 -15.69 10.11 3.00
C GLY A 195 -16.08 10.85 4.29
N LYS A 196 -15.30 11.86 4.72
CA LYS A 196 -15.56 12.65 5.94
C LYS A 196 -15.28 14.13 5.70
N GLU A 197 -16.19 15.01 6.10
CA GLU A 197 -16.01 16.46 5.95
C GLU A 197 -14.79 16.99 6.73
N LYS A 198 -14.59 16.48 7.95
CA LYS A 198 -13.45 16.86 8.80
C LYS A 198 -13.01 15.70 9.69
N VAL A 199 -11.70 15.45 9.71
CA VAL A 199 -11.03 14.55 10.64
C VAL A 199 -10.20 15.41 11.58
N SER A 200 -10.54 15.41 12.87
CA SER A 200 -9.70 15.97 13.92
C SER A 200 -8.56 15.00 14.21
N ILE A 201 -7.34 15.51 14.29
CA ILE A 201 -6.14 14.68 14.47
C ILE A 201 -5.33 15.03 15.73
N ALA A 202 -5.90 15.87 16.60
CA ALA A 202 -5.24 16.22 17.85
C ALA A 202 -4.84 14.95 18.62
N ASN A 203 -3.57 14.88 19.00
CA ASN A 203 -2.94 13.77 19.72
C ASN A 203 -2.89 12.42 19.00
N LEU A 204 -3.31 12.34 17.72
CA LEU A 204 -3.14 11.13 16.92
C LEU A 204 -1.74 11.09 16.30
N PRO A 205 -1.13 9.91 16.11
CA PRO A 205 -0.03 9.74 15.18
C PRO A 205 -0.51 10.10 13.77
N VAL A 206 0.19 11.00 13.10
CA VAL A 206 -0.16 11.49 11.77
C VAL A 206 1.04 11.58 10.87
N PHE A 207 0.81 11.30 9.60
CA PHE A 207 1.74 11.65 8.54
C PHE A 207 1.49 13.09 8.13
N ALA A 208 2.57 13.87 8.08
CA ALA A 208 2.56 15.26 7.68
C ALA A 208 3.69 15.54 6.69
N ASP A 209 3.47 16.53 5.84
CA ASP A 209 4.42 17.03 4.87
C ASP A 209 4.58 18.55 5.05
N ALA A 210 5.30 19.24 4.18
CA ALA A 210 5.48 20.70 4.27
C ALA A 210 4.16 21.49 4.25
N ASN A 211 3.08 20.91 3.70
CA ASN A 211 1.76 21.53 3.59
C ASN A 211 0.79 21.07 4.70
N GLY A 212 1.28 20.30 5.67
CA GLY A 212 0.52 19.85 6.84
C GLY A 212 0.16 18.36 6.81
N PRO A 213 -0.77 17.93 7.67
CA PRO A 213 -1.13 16.52 7.80
C PRO A 213 -1.81 15.98 6.53
N TYR A 214 -1.56 14.70 6.21
CA TYR A 214 -2.15 14.03 5.05
C TYR A 214 -2.65 12.60 5.30
N GLY A 215 -2.29 11.99 6.43
CA GLY A 215 -2.70 10.63 6.75
C GLY A 215 -2.58 10.30 8.23
N SER A 216 -3.18 9.20 8.65
CA SER A 216 -3.04 8.67 10.02
C SER A 216 -3.32 7.16 10.02
N PRO A 217 -2.96 6.42 11.09
CA PRO A 217 -3.34 5.00 11.19
C PRO A 217 -4.85 4.77 11.16
N THR A 218 -5.67 5.79 11.37
CA THR A 218 -7.15 5.69 11.48
C THR A 218 -7.87 6.11 10.19
N ALA A 219 -7.43 7.18 9.54
CA ALA A 219 -8.09 7.74 8.36
C ALA A 219 -7.15 8.64 7.57
N ASP A 220 -7.25 8.62 6.25
CA ASP A 220 -6.44 9.42 5.36
C ASP A 220 -7.15 10.67 4.83
N SER A 221 -6.37 11.65 4.39
CA SER A 221 -6.89 12.89 3.79
C SER A 221 -7.27 12.68 2.32
N ASN A 222 -8.20 13.49 1.81
CA ASN A 222 -8.49 13.55 0.38
C ASN A 222 -7.30 14.01 -0.45
N ARG A 223 -6.39 14.82 0.14
CA ARG A 223 -5.24 15.40 -0.56
C ARG A 223 -4.27 14.32 -1.05
N ALA A 224 -4.02 13.30 -0.24
CA ALA A 224 -3.08 12.23 -0.56
C ALA A 224 -3.74 10.98 -1.17
N MET A 225 -5.02 11.06 -1.50
CA MET A 225 -5.83 9.92 -1.95
C MET A 225 -5.31 9.35 -3.28
N ILE A 226 -5.30 8.01 -3.37
CA ILE A 226 -5.05 7.30 -4.63
C ILE A 226 -6.23 7.45 -5.59
N THR A 227 -5.92 7.74 -6.84
CA THR A 227 -6.87 7.85 -7.95
C THR A 227 -6.47 6.90 -9.08
N LEU A 228 -7.29 6.80 -10.14
CA LEU A 228 -6.93 5.99 -11.32
C LEU A 228 -5.77 6.62 -12.11
N GLU A 229 -5.55 7.92 -11.90
CA GLU A 229 -4.51 8.73 -12.51
C GLU A 229 -3.17 8.61 -11.77
N THR A 230 -3.15 8.07 -10.55
CA THR A 230 -1.93 7.92 -9.76
C THR A 230 -0.90 7.06 -10.49
N LYS A 231 0.33 7.58 -10.60
CA LYS A 231 1.47 6.90 -11.25
C LYS A 231 2.60 6.56 -10.30
N ARG A 232 2.68 7.25 -9.18
CA ARG A 232 3.70 7.03 -8.16
C ARG A 232 3.04 7.04 -6.79
N MET A 233 3.23 5.98 -6.03
CA MET A 233 2.62 5.82 -4.71
C MET A 233 3.63 5.46 -3.64
N MET A 234 3.28 5.76 -2.39
CA MET A 234 3.95 5.27 -1.21
C MET A 234 2.95 4.49 -0.35
N LEU A 235 3.26 3.22 -0.07
CA LEU A 235 2.57 2.41 0.92
C LEU A 235 3.40 2.36 2.20
N VAL A 236 2.74 2.52 3.34
CA VAL A 236 3.37 2.55 4.67
C VAL A 236 2.70 1.55 5.61
N ILE A 237 3.43 0.50 6.00
CA ILE A 237 3.05 -0.43 7.07
C ILE A 237 3.48 0.17 8.41
N ILE A 238 2.54 0.43 9.30
CA ILE A 238 2.79 1.10 10.58
C ILE A 238 2.82 0.06 11.71
N SER A 239 4.00 -0.39 12.12
CA SER A 239 4.15 -1.38 13.19
C SER A 239 4.50 -0.69 14.50
N PHE A 240 3.55 -0.68 15.45
CA PHE A 240 3.79 -0.21 16.82
C PHE A 240 4.34 -1.33 17.72
N ALA A 241 4.22 -2.59 17.33
CA ALA A 241 4.66 -3.73 18.13
C ALA A 241 6.16 -4.02 18.04
N GLY A 242 6.86 -3.42 17.07
CA GLY A 242 8.27 -3.73 16.78
C GLY A 242 8.42 -5.11 16.14
N ASP A 243 7.63 -5.35 15.10
CA ASP A 243 7.62 -6.63 14.40
C ASP A 243 8.99 -6.96 13.80
N ALA A 244 9.58 -8.06 14.26
CA ALA A 244 10.86 -8.56 13.78
C ALA A 244 10.80 -9.04 12.32
N LEU A 245 9.61 -9.32 11.80
CA LEU A 245 9.38 -9.74 10.41
C LEU A 245 8.92 -8.59 9.51
N LEU A 246 8.99 -7.33 9.97
CA LEU A 246 8.56 -6.19 9.16
C LEU A 246 9.30 -6.12 7.81
N ASP A 247 10.60 -6.37 7.80
CA ASP A 247 11.42 -6.42 6.58
C ASP A 247 10.89 -7.45 5.56
N LEU A 248 10.51 -8.64 6.03
CA LEU A 248 9.90 -9.67 5.20
C LEU A 248 8.52 -9.23 4.70
N LYS A 249 7.68 -8.67 5.56
CA LYS A 249 6.35 -8.15 5.19
C LYS A 249 6.44 -7.05 4.14
N VAL A 250 7.46 -6.19 4.22
CA VAL A 250 7.73 -5.13 3.23
C VAL A 250 8.18 -5.74 1.90
N SER A 251 9.01 -6.78 1.93
CA SER A 251 9.41 -7.53 0.73
C SER A 251 8.20 -8.20 0.05
N ASP A 252 7.40 -8.94 0.83
CA ASP A 252 6.19 -9.62 0.32
C ASP A 252 5.19 -8.60 -0.26
N THR A 253 5.06 -7.44 0.39
CA THR A 253 4.22 -6.34 -0.10
C THR A 253 4.75 -5.78 -1.42
N SER A 254 6.08 -5.61 -1.55
CA SER A 254 6.71 -5.17 -2.80
C SER A 254 6.40 -6.14 -3.95
N ASP A 255 6.52 -7.45 -3.73
CA ASP A 255 6.22 -8.46 -4.75
C ASP A 255 4.74 -8.48 -5.13
N MET A 256 3.86 -8.39 -4.13
CA MET A 256 2.42 -8.33 -4.33
C MET A 256 2.00 -7.07 -5.14
N LEU A 257 2.60 -5.91 -4.88
CA LEU A 257 2.30 -4.68 -5.62
C LEU A 257 2.79 -4.75 -7.07
N GLN A 258 3.93 -5.40 -7.34
CA GLN A 258 4.41 -5.64 -8.70
C GLN A 258 3.39 -6.41 -9.55
N GLU A 259 2.76 -7.42 -8.95
CA GLU A 259 1.70 -8.21 -9.60
C GLU A 259 0.42 -7.37 -9.83
N TYR A 260 -0.18 -6.85 -8.75
CA TYR A 260 -1.51 -6.24 -8.85
C TYR A 260 -1.54 -4.83 -9.46
N LEU A 261 -0.41 -4.14 -9.49
CA LEU A 261 -0.30 -2.79 -10.07
C LEU A 261 0.50 -2.75 -11.38
N ASN A 262 0.90 -3.92 -11.90
CA ASN A 262 1.66 -4.08 -13.14
C ASN A 262 2.90 -3.17 -13.19
N VAL A 263 3.67 -3.15 -12.10
CA VAL A 263 4.88 -2.34 -11.96
C VAL A 263 6.13 -3.21 -12.04
N SER A 264 7.15 -2.72 -12.76
CA SER A 264 8.41 -3.44 -12.90
C SER A 264 9.24 -3.39 -11.62
N HIS A 265 9.96 -4.47 -11.31
CA HIS A 265 10.77 -4.61 -10.09
C HIS A 265 11.76 -3.45 -9.88
N ASN A 266 12.36 -2.93 -10.96
CA ASN A 266 13.31 -1.82 -10.91
C ASN A 266 12.67 -0.47 -10.56
N HIS A 267 11.33 -0.36 -10.60
CA HIS A 267 10.56 0.84 -10.24
C HIS A 267 9.91 0.73 -8.85
N VAL A 268 10.29 -0.29 -8.07
CA VAL A 268 9.88 -0.43 -6.67
C VAL A 268 11.10 -0.30 -5.77
N SER A 269 10.93 0.42 -4.66
CA SER A 269 11.96 0.56 -3.63
C SER A 269 11.35 0.41 -2.25
N THR A 270 12.09 -0.23 -1.35
CA THR A 270 11.66 -0.51 0.01
C THR A 270 12.59 0.16 1.02
N GLN A 271 12.06 0.51 2.19
CA GLN A 271 12.84 1.10 3.29
C GLN A 271 12.19 0.74 4.62
N ILE A 272 13.01 0.53 5.65
CA ILE A 272 12.56 0.56 7.05
C ILE A 272 12.99 1.88 7.69
N VAL A 273 12.09 2.50 8.44
CA VAL A 273 12.35 3.70 9.23
C VAL A 273 12.16 3.39 10.71
N GLU A 274 13.19 3.71 11.50
CA GLU A 274 13.32 3.40 12.94
C GLU A 274 13.76 4.62 13.76
#